data_AF-A0A537YJY5-F1
#
_entry.id   AF-A0A537YJY5-F1
#
_cell.length_a   1.000
_cell.length_b   1.000
_cell.length_c   1.000
_cell.angle_alpha   90.00
_cell.angle_beta   90.00
_cell.angle_gamma   90.00
#
_symmetry.space_group_name_H-M   'P 1'
#
loop_
_entity.id
_entity.type
_entity.pdbx_description
1 polymer ?
#
loop_
_entity_poly.entity_id
_entity_poly.type
_entity_poly.pdbx_seq_one_letter_code
_entity_poly.pdbx_strand_id
1 'polypeptide(L)'
;MSKTLYERLGGYDAICAVVNDFLPRLQKDDALSRYWEHRGDDGVSREKQLLIDFLCASAGGPLYYTGRDMKTSHRGMRVSDSDWSALR
;
A
#
# COMPACT_ATOMS: atom_id res chain seq x y z
N MET A 1 17.67 -20.59 -10.59
CA MET A 1 16.70 -19.47 -10.51
C MET A 1 17.07 -18.60 -9.33
N SER A 2 17.18 -17.29 -9.50
CA SER A 2 17.39 -16.39 -8.35
C SER A 2 16.10 -16.30 -7.54
N LYS A 3 16.21 -16.14 -6.22
CA LYS A 3 15.06 -15.87 -5.36
C LYS A 3 14.33 -14.61 -5.82
N THR A 4 13.01 -14.61 -5.75
CA THR A 4 12.20 -13.41 -6.03
C THR A 4 12.43 -12.36 -4.94
N LEU A 5 12.03 -11.10 -5.21
CA LEU A 5 12.09 -10.07 -4.17
C LEU A 5 11.20 -10.45 -2.99
N TYR A 6 10.01 -11.01 -3.24
CA TYR A 6 9.09 -11.53 -2.23
C TYR A 6 9.78 -12.52 -1.28
N GLU A 7 10.51 -13.50 -1.82
CA GLU A 7 11.25 -14.48 -1.01
C GLU A 7 12.39 -13.84 -0.21
N ARG A 8 13.06 -12.83 -0.78
CA ARG A 8 14.14 -12.10 -0.11
C ARG A 8 13.64 -11.18 1.01
N LEU A 9 12.44 -10.64 0.87
CA LEU A 9 11.78 -9.80 1.87
C LEU A 9 11.22 -10.60 3.05
N GLY A 10 11.11 -11.94 2.94
CA GLY A 10 10.54 -12.80 3.99
C GLY A 10 9.08 -13.22 3.73
N GLY A 11 8.60 -13.02 2.51
CA GLY A 11 7.26 -13.44 2.10
C GLY A 11 6.11 -12.62 2.69
N TYR A 12 4.93 -13.22 2.72
CA TYR A 12 3.67 -12.56 3.06
C TYR A 12 3.69 -11.91 4.44
N ASP A 13 4.16 -12.62 5.47
CA ASP A 13 4.14 -12.13 6.84
C ASP A 13 5.03 -10.90 7.04
N ALA A 14 6.19 -10.88 6.37
CA ALA A 14 7.08 -9.73 6.41
C ALA A 14 6.47 -8.51 5.70
N ILE A 15 5.84 -8.71 4.54
CA ILE A 15 5.13 -7.63 3.82
C ILE A 15 3.94 -7.13 4.65
N CYS A 16 3.18 -8.03 5.28
CA CYS A 16 2.10 -7.67 6.20
C CYS A 16 2.62 -6.81 7.35
N ALA A 17 3.72 -7.20 7.98
CA ALA A 17 4.33 -6.45 9.07
C ALA A 17 4.72 -5.03 8.62
N VAL A 18 5.32 -4.88 7.44
CA VAL A 18 5.65 -3.57 6.86
C VAL A 18 4.39 -2.74 6.64
N VAL A 19 3.34 -3.29 6.03
CA VAL A 19 2.09 -2.55 5.78
C VAL A 19 1.38 -2.17 7.08
N ASN A 20 1.43 -3.05 8.09
CA ASN A 20 0.88 -2.82 9.42
C ASN A 20 1.55 -1.64 10.15
N ASP A 21 2.85 -1.42 9.94
CA ASP A 21 3.58 -0.26 10.47
C ASP A 21 3.39 0.99 9.59
N PHE A 22 3.44 0.81 8.27
CA PHE A 22 3.50 1.89 7.31
C PHE A 22 2.18 2.67 7.20
N LEU A 23 1.04 1.99 7.03
CA LEU A 23 -0.24 2.67 6.79
C LEU A 23 -0.64 3.61 7.95
N PRO A 24 -0.55 3.21 9.23
CA PRO A 24 -0.86 4.11 10.35
C PRO A 24 0.07 5.32 10.45
N ARG A 25 1.32 5.22 9.98
CA ARG A 25 2.24 6.35 9.93
C ARG A 25 1.79 7.38 8.91
N LEU A 26 1.38 6.93 7.71
CA LEU A 26 0.85 7.83 6.66
C LEU A 26 -0.45 8.51 7.10
N GLN A 27 -1.32 7.78 7.80
CA GLN A 27 -2.57 8.32 8.33
C GLN A 27 -2.36 9.40 9.40
N LYS A 28 -1.19 9.44 10.03
CA LYS A 28 -0.80 10.42 11.04
C LYS A 28 0.11 11.52 10.50
N ASP A 29 0.50 11.45 9.23
CA ASP A 29 1.38 12.43 8.61
C ASP A 29 0.61 13.72 8.28
N ASP A 30 1.19 14.87 8.59
CA ASP A 30 0.54 16.18 8.43
C ASP A 30 0.20 16.49 6.97
N ALA A 31 1.00 16.00 6.03
CA ALA A 31 0.68 16.16 4.61
C ALA A 31 -0.34 15.09 4.20
N LEU A 32 -0.11 13.81 4.48
CA LEU A 32 -0.84 12.71 3.84
C LEU A 32 -2.17 12.34 4.51
N SER A 33 -2.36 12.63 5.79
CA SER A 33 -3.54 12.24 6.58
C SER A 33 -4.88 12.62 5.92
N ARG A 34 -4.91 13.74 5.18
CA ARG A 34 -6.06 14.23 4.41
C ARG A 34 -6.70 13.19 3.46
N TYR A 35 -5.97 12.17 3.02
CA TYR A 35 -6.53 11.10 2.17
C TYR A 35 -7.45 10.13 2.91
N TRP A 36 -7.45 10.15 4.24
CA TRP A 36 -8.22 9.24 5.08
C TRP A 36 -9.26 9.93 5.98
N GLU A 37 -9.31 11.26 6.05
CA GLU A 37 -10.21 12.04 6.93
C GLU A 37 -11.71 11.68 6.82
N HIS A 38 -12.15 11.18 5.65
CA HIS A 38 -13.55 10.86 5.38
C HIS A 38 -13.73 9.40 4.93
N ARG A 39 -12.86 8.51 5.38
CA ARG A 39 -12.90 7.08 5.06
C ARG A 39 -13.42 6.29 6.26
N GLY A 40 -14.35 5.35 6.03
CA GLY A 40 -14.79 4.39 7.04
C GLY A 40 -13.75 3.28 7.28
N ASP A 41 -13.77 2.71 8.48
CA ASP A 41 -12.83 1.67 8.92
C ASP A 41 -12.83 0.42 8.03
N ASP A 42 -13.99 0.06 7.47
CA ASP A 42 -14.18 -1.03 6.52
C ASP A 42 -13.41 -0.77 5.22
N GLY A 43 -13.55 0.45 4.68
CA GLY A 43 -12.86 0.90 3.47
C GLY A 43 -11.35 0.99 3.66
N VAL A 44 -10.89 1.41 4.84
CA VAL A 44 -9.46 1.45 5.20
C VAL A 44 -8.91 0.03 5.37
N SER A 45 -9.64 -0.86 6.03
CA SER A 45 -9.25 -2.26 6.20
C SER A 45 -9.11 -2.98 4.85
N ARG A 46 -10.04 -2.72 3.92
CA ARG A 46 -9.97 -3.24 2.55
C ARG A 46 -8.78 -2.68 1.78
N GLU A 47 -8.52 -1.38 1.89
CA GLU A 47 -7.34 -0.74 1.26
C GLU A 47 -6.04 -1.37 1.74
N LYS A 48 -5.92 -1.60 3.06
CA LYS A 48 -4.76 -2.24 3.66
C LYS A 48 -4.49 -3.63 3.09
N GLN A 49 -5.53 -4.46 2.94
CA GLN A 49 -5.37 -5.78 2.32
C GLN A 49 -4.96 -5.66 0.84
N LEU A 50 -5.57 -4.73 0.09
CA LEU A 50 -5.20 -4.49 -1.30
C LEU A 50 -3.75 -4.03 -1.45
N LEU A 51 -3.23 -3.24 -0.51
CA LEU A 51 -1.83 -2.82 -0.49
C LEU A 51 -0.90 -4.02 -0.25
N ILE A 52 -1.23 -4.91 0.70
CA ILE A 52 -0.49 -6.15 0.95
C ILE A 52 -0.46 -7.01 -0.32
N ASP A 53 -1.62 -7.25 -0.93
CA ASP A 53 -1.75 -8.08 -2.13
C ASP A 53 -0.95 -7.49 -3.31
N PHE A 54 -1.03 -6.16 -3.50
CA PHE A 54 -0.29 -5.45 -4.53
C PHE A 54 1.22 -5.58 -4.36
N LEU A 55 1.72 -5.40 -3.13
CA LEU A 55 3.15 -5.51 -2.83
C LEU A 55 3.65 -6.95 -2.99
N CYS A 56 2.87 -7.94 -2.54
CA CYS A 56 3.21 -9.34 -2.71
C CYS A 56 3.31 -9.72 -4.20
N ALA A 57 2.30 -9.36 -4.99
CA ALA A 57 2.29 -9.62 -6.43
C ALA A 57 3.45 -8.90 -7.14
N SER A 58 3.67 -7.61 -6.84
CA SER A 58 4.72 -6.80 -7.47
C SER A 58 6.13 -7.25 -7.10
N ALA A 59 6.32 -7.83 -5.92
CA ALA A 59 7.59 -8.42 -5.50
C ALA A 59 7.86 -9.81 -6.11
N GLY A 60 6.97 -10.32 -6.96
CA GLY A 60 7.07 -11.66 -7.57
C GLY A 60 6.61 -12.79 -6.64
N GLY A 61 5.75 -12.48 -5.68
CA GLY A 61 5.07 -13.47 -4.84
C GLY A 61 3.93 -14.17 -5.57
N PRO A 62 3.35 -15.22 -4.98
CA PRO A 62 2.34 -16.07 -5.61
C PRO A 62 0.93 -15.44 -5.63
N LEU A 63 0.76 -14.25 -5.07
CA LEU A 63 -0.54 -13.60 -4.95
C LEU A 63 -0.93 -12.91 -6.26
N TYR A 64 -2.21 -13.02 -6.60
CA TYR A 64 -2.82 -12.28 -7.71
C TYR A 64 -3.52 -11.03 -7.19
N TYR A 65 -3.10 -9.86 -7.66
CA TYR A 65 -3.71 -8.59 -7.29
C TYR A 65 -5.05 -8.41 -8.01
N THR A 66 -6.13 -8.25 -7.24
CA THR A 66 -7.51 -8.11 -7.75
C THR A 66 -8.05 -6.69 -7.71
N GLY A 67 -7.25 -5.72 -7.23
CA GLY A 67 -7.64 -4.32 -7.19
C GLY A 67 -7.57 -3.64 -8.55
N ARG A 68 -7.98 -2.37 -8.58
CA ARG A 68 -7.87 -1.54 -9.79
C ARG A 68 -6.41 -1.16 -10.02
N ASP A 69 -6.05 -0.88 -11.27
CA ASP A 69 -4.72 -0.37 -11.58
C ASP A 69 -4.41 0.94 -10.82
N MET A 70 -3.11 1.22 -10.61
CA MET A 70 -2.68 2.34 -9.77
C MET A 70 -3.15 3.70 -10.31
N LYS A 71 -3.23 3.91 -11.62
CA LYS A 71 -3.67 5.20 -12.17
C LYS A 71 -5.16 5.41 -11.95
N THR A 72 -5.96 4.36 -12.11
CA THR A 72 -7.40 4.41 -11.86
C THR A 72 -7.72 4.53 -10.37
N SER A 73 -7.00 3.81 -9.50
CA SER A 73 -7.19 3.87 -8.05
C SER A 73 -6.98 5.26 -7.48
N HIS A 74 -6.02 6.02 -8.00
CA HIS A 74 -5.67 7.36 -7.48
C HIS A 74 -6.23 8.52 -8.32
N ARG A 75 -7.11 8.22 -9.31
CA ARG A 75 -7.70 9.24 -10.18
C ARG A 75 -8.55 10.21 -9.38
N GLY A 76 -8.31 11.51 -9.57
CA GLY A 76 -9.09 12.57 -8.93
C GLY A 76 -8.66 12.92 -7.50
N MET A 77 -7.70 12.18 -6.91
CA MET A 77 -7.17 12.46 -5.57
C MET A 77 -6.23 13.68 -5.55
N ARG A 78 -5.81 14.18 -6.71
CA ARG A 78 -4.86 15.30 -6.85
C ARG A 78 -3.53 15.05 -6.12
N VAL A 79 -3.04 13.81 -6.20
CA VAL A 79 -1.70 13.44 -5.71
C VAL A 79 -0.64 14.26 -6.42
N SER A 80 0.22 14.89 -5.65
CA SER A 80 1.26 15.83 -6.08
C SER A 80 2.66 15.29 -5.80
N ASP A 81 3.68 15.92 -6.38
CA ASP A 81 5.09 15.55 -6.13
C ASP A 81 5.50 15.74 -4.66
N SER A 82 4.89 16.70 -3.96
CA SER A 82 5.09 16.87 -2.51
C SER A 82 4.52 15.69 -1.72
N ASP A 83 3.43 15.08 -2.18
CA ASP A 83 2.88 13.88 -1.52
C ASP A 83 3.80 12.68 -1.71
N TRP A 84 4.34 12.51 -2.91
CA TRP A 84 5.36 11.49 -3.18
C TRP A 84 6.61 11.67 -2.33
N SER A 85 7.00 12.92 -2.06
CA SER A 85 8.13 13.24 -1.20
C SER A 85 7.84 12.97 0.29
N ALA A 86 6.60 13.11 0.71
CA ALA A 86 6.15 12.82 2.08
C ALA A 86 5.96 11.30 2.34
N LEU A 87 5.81 10.49 1.30
CA LEU A 87 5.57 9.05 1.38
C LEU A 87 6.84 8.28 1.80
N ARG A 88 7.12 8.17 3.11
CA ARG A 88 8.33 7.53 3.68
C ARG A 88 8.14 6.84 5.04
#